data_AF-A0A2E7FBH0-F1
#
_entry.id   AF-A0A2E7FBH0-F1
#
_cell.length_a   1.000
_cell.length_b   1.000
_cell.length_c   1.000
_cell.angle_alpha   90.00
_cell.angle_beta   90.00
_cell.angle_gamma   90.00
#
_symmetry.space_group_name_H-M   'P 1'
#
loop_
_entity.id
_entity.type
_entity.pdbx_description
1 polymer ?
#
loop_
_entity_poly.entity_id
_entity_poly.type
_entity_poly.pdbx_seq_one_letter_code
_entity_poly.pdbx_strand_id
1 'polypeptide(L)'
;MKYLLILLLLISSSSIFSQNWLVIEQHTANRYKDGKMKVVIDDGKSINTIELEDPSFANLIKTLQGEDFELKFVDSSFIIEGKKQLPITRYYFLRKELIKSD
;
A
#
# COMPACT_ATOMS: atom_id res chain seq x y z
N MET A 1 2.98 13.55 -16.54
CA MET A 1 2.00 14.39 -15.83
C MET A 1 0.81 13.63 -15.24
N LYS A 2 0.29 12.54 -15.85
CA LYS A 2 -0.84 11.76 -15.27
C LYS A 2 -0.56 11.17 -13.88
N TYR A 3 0.65 10.64 -13.63
CA TYR A 3 1.00 10.02 -12.35
C TYR A 3 1.09 11.02 -11.19
N LEU A 4 1.45 12.27 -11.48
CA LEU A 4 1.49 13.36 -10.50
C LEU A 4 0.08 13.71 -9.99
N LEU A 5 -0.93 13.58 -10.86
CA LEU A 5 -2.32 13.87 -10.52
C LEU A 5 -2.93 12.81 -9.59
N ILE A 6 -2.58 11.52 -9.79
CA ILE A 6 -2.98 10.43 -8.90
C ILE A 6 -2.29 10.56 -7.54
N LEU A 7 -1.01 10.94 -7.54
CA LEU A 7 -0.25 11.23 -6.32
C LEU A 7 -0.87 12.41 -5.56
N LEU A 8 -1.24 13.50 -6.24
CA LEU A 8 -1.93 14.65 -5.63
C LEU A 8 -3.34 14.32 -5.11
N LEU A 9 -4.06 13.40 -5.76
CA LEU A 9 -5.34 12.87 -5.27
C LEU A 9 -5.17 11.99 -4.01
N LEU A 10 -4.05 11.27 -3.89
CA LEU A 10 -3.71 10.50 -2.70
C LEU A 10 -3.26 11.42 -1.54
N ILE A 11 -2.58 12.54 -1.82
CA ILE A 11 -2.03 13.45 -0.80
C ILE A 11 -3.05 14.50 -0.28
N SER A 12 -3.99 14.95 -1.12
CA SER A 12 -5.11 15.82 -0.68
C SER A 12 -6.14 15.10 0.20
N SER A 13 -5.90 13.81 0.44
CA SER A 13 -6.67 12.94 1.31
C SER A 13 -6.12 12.91 2.75
N SER A 14 -5.31 13.89 3.17
CA SER A 14 -4.72 13.98 4.52
C SER A 14 -5.77 14.08 5.67
N SER A 15 -7.06 14.17 5.33
CA SER A 15 -8.22 14.00 6.23
C SER A 15 -9.12 12.79 5.87
N ILE A 16 -8.65 11.84 5.07
CA ILE A 16 -9.43 10.74 4.45
C ILE A 16 -9.04 9.35 4.96
N PHE A 17 -7.80 9.11 5.43
CA PHE A 17 -7.49 7.85 6.10
C PHE A 17 -8.20 7.81 7.45
N SER A 18 -9.13 6.86 7.60
CA SER A 18 -10.01 6.81 8.77
C SER A 18 -9.28 6.39 10.05
N GLN A 19 -8.09 5.79 9.94
CA GLN A 19 -7.41 5.12 11.03
C GLN A 19 -5.94 5.50 11.12
N ASN A 20 -5.34 5.25 12.29
CA ASN A 20 -3.91 5.42 12.54
C ASN A 20 -3.05 4.29 11.97
N TRP A 21 -3.64 3.40 11.17
CA TRP A 21 -2.96 2.27 10.56
C TRP A 21 -3.34 2.16 9.08
N LEU A 22 -2.45 1.53 8.32
CA LEU A 22 -2.61 1.25 6.90
C LEU A 22 -1.96 -0.10 6.61
N VAL A 23 -2.66 -0.98 5.88
CA VAL A 23 -2.12 -2.27 5.43
C VAL A 23 -2.06 -2.28 3.92
N ILE A 24 -0.91 -2.72 3.39
CA ILE A 24 -0.71 -2.88 1.94
C ILE A 24 -0.36 -4.33 1.66
N GLU A 25 -1.17 -5.00 0.84
CA GLU A 25 -0.91 -6.35 0.38
C GLU A 25 -0.33 -6.33 -1.04
N GLN A 26 0.80 -6.98 -1.22
CA GLN A 26 1.49 -7.16 -2.49
C GLN A 26 1.22 -8.57 -3.04
N HIS A 27 0.55 -8.69 -4.19
CA HIS A 27 0.32 -9.98 -4.84
C HIS A 27 1.43 -10.28 -5.84
N THR A 28 2.43 -11.05 -5.41
CA THR A 28 3.64 -11.32 -6.19
C THR A 28 3.41 -12.29 -7.36
N ALA A 29 2.35 -13.10 -7.31
CA ALA A 29 2.00 -14.04 -8.40
C ALA A 29 1.76 -13.34 -9.75
N ASN A 30 1.20 -12.12 -9.74
CA ASN A 30 0.86 -11.39 -10.97
C ASN A 30 2.08 -10.74 -11.62
N ARG A 31 3.11 -10.43 -10.81
CA ARG A 31 4.35 -9.77 -11.23
C ARG A 31 5.03 -10.48 -12.40
N TYR A 32 5.04 -11.81 -12.37
CA TYR A 32 5.78 -12.63 -13.32
C TYR A 32 5.04 -12.92 -14.63
N LYS A 33 3.73 -12.62 -14.69
CA LYS A 33 2.90 -12.99 -15.84
C LYS A 33 2.81 -11.86 -16.87
N ASP A 34 2.46 -10.67 -16.40
CA ASP A 34 2.09 -9.55 -17.29
C ASP A 34 2.90 -8.27 -17.00
N GLY A 35 3.95 -8.36 -16.17
CA GLY A 35 4.77 -7.22 -15.72
C GLY A 35 4.03 -6.23 -14.80
N LYS A 36 2.79 -6.57 -14.43
CA LYS A 36 1.92 -5.81 -13.53
C LYS A 36 1.77 -6.51 -12.20
N MET A 37 1.68 -5.72 -11.14
CA MET A 37 1.48 -6.21 -9.80
C MET A 37 0.18 -5.67 -9.22
N LYS A 38 -0.63 -6.58 -8.69
CA LYS A 38 -1.83 -6.22 -7.94
C LYS A 38 -1.42 -5.85 -6.52
N VAL A 39 -1.91 -4.70 -6.07
CA VAL A 39 -1.74 -4.21 -4.71
C VAL A 39 -3.10 -3.92 -4.11
N VAL A 40 -3.30 -4.35 -2.88
CA VAL A 40 -4.49 -4.04 -2.08
C VAL A 40 -4.08 -3.09 -0.98
N ILE A 41 -4.84 -2.02 -0.78
CA ILE A 41 -4.62 -1.01 0.25
C ILE A 41 -5.86 -0.99 1.14
N ASP A 42 -5.68 -1.25 2.42
CA ASP A 42 -6.71 -1.23 3.46
C ASP A 42 -6.35 -0.18 4.51
N ASP A 43 -7.24 0.80 4.69
CA ASP A 43 -7.14 1.87 5.69
C ASP A 43 -8.18 1.77 6.82
N GLY A 44 -8.86 0.63 6.91
CA GLY A 44 -9.92 0.36 7.88
C GLY A 44 -11.28 0.97 7.54
N LYS A 45 -11.38 1.81 6.51
CA LYS A 45 -12.64 2.37 6.00
C LYS A 45 -12.96 1.88 4.60
N SER A 46 -11.94 1.66 3.79
CA SER A 46 -12.07 1.18 2.41
C SER A 46 -10.94 0.25 2.05
N ILE A 47 -11.25 -0.70 1.17
CA ILE A 47 -10.28 -1.61 0.58
C ILE A 47 -10.20 -1.28 -0.90
N ASN A 48 -9.04 -0.78 -1.34
CA ASN A 48 -8.80 -0.38 -2.72
C ASN A 48 -7.79 -1.32 -3.37
N THR A 49 -8.09 -1.75 -4.60
CA THR A 49 -7.20 -2.59 -5.41
C THR A 49 -6.64 -1.76 -6.57
N ILE A 50 -5.32 -1.78 -6.73
CA ILE A 50 -4.61 -1.09 -7.83
C ILE A 50 -3.69 -2.06 -8.57
N GLU A 51 -3.48 -1.82 -9.86
CA GLU A 51 -2.44 -2.50 -10.65
C GLU A 51 -1.27 -1.55 -10.89
N LEU A 52 -0.06 -2.05 -10.67
CA LEU A 52 1.19 -1.30 -10.67
C LEU A 52 2.19 -1.91 -11.66
N GLU A 53 2.89 -1.09 -12.45
CA GLU A 53 4.05 -1.56 -13.24
C GLU A 53 5.27 -1.63 -12.31
N ASP A 54 5.99 -2.75 -12.31
CA ASP A 54 6.82 -3.22 -11.18
C ASP A 54 7.99 -2.34 -10.64
N PRO A 55 8.54 -1.29 -11.28
CA PRO A 55 9.35 -0.29 -10.56
C PRO A 55 8.56 0.62 -9.59
N SER A 56 7.22 0.58 -9.60
CA SER A 56 6.38 1.49 -8.81
C SER A 56 6.10 1.07 -7.36
N PHE A 57 6.23 -0.21 -7.01
CA PHE A 57 5.89 -0.65 -5.64
C PHE A 57 6.91 -0.23 -4.59
N ALA A 58 8.21 -0.33 -4.91
CA ALA A 58 9.25 0.19 -4.02
C ALA A 58 9.08 1.71 -3.81
N ASN A 59 8.64 2.44 -4.85
CA ASN A 59 8.33 3.86 -4.74
C ASN A 59 7.09 4.12 -3.90
N LEU A 60 6.03 3.31 -4.02
CA LEU A 60 4.83 3.40 -3.18
C LEU A 60 5.19 3.30 -1.69
N ILE A 61 5.98 2.29 -1.31
CA ILE A 61 6.42 2.10 0.09
C ILE A 61 7.23 3.29 0.57
N LYS A 62 8.18 3.79 -0.25
CA LYS A 62 9.00 4.96 0.08
C LYS A 62 8.17 6.23 0.26
N THR A 63 7.19 6.47 -0.62
CA THR A 63 6.29 7.63 -0.52
C THR A 63 5.53 7.60 0.79
N LEU A 64 4.92 6.46 1.15
CA LEU A 64 4.18 6.32 2.40
C LEU A 64 5.05 6.51 3.64
N GLN A 65 6.28 5.99 3.61
CA GLN A 65 7.25 6.20 4.69
C GLN A 65 7.73 7.67 4.79
N GLY A 66 7.77 8.40 3.69
CA GLY A 66 8.21 9.80 3.63
C GLY A 66 7.17 10.78 4.17
N GLU A 67 5.90 10.54 3.85
CA GLU A 67 4.77 11.42 4.22
C GLU A 67 4.30 11.12 5.65
N ASP A 68 3.26 10.31 5.80
CA ASP A 68 2.44 10.28 7.01
C ASP A 68 2.61 9.02 7.85
N PHE A 69 3.28 7.99 7.33
CA PHE A 69 3.26 6.66 7.90
C PHE A 69 4.66 6.12 8.17
N GLU A 70 4.75 5.23 9.15
CA GLU A 70 5.96 4.48 9.48
C GLU A 70 5.68 2.99 9.32
N LEU A 71 6.53 2.30 8.54
CA LEU A 71 6.45 0.86 8.38
C LEU A 71 6.86 0.18 9.69
N LYS A 72 5.96 -0.60 10.28
CA LYS A 72 6.20 -1.30 11.55
C LYS A 72 6.55 -2.77 11.37
N PHE A 73 5.86 -3.44 10.44
CA PHE A 73 6.00 -4.87 10.27
C PHE A 73 5.76 -5.28 8.83
N VAL A 74 6.42 -6.37 8.42
CA VAL A 74 6.24 -7.01 7.12
C VAL A 74 6.00 -8.49 7.34
N ASP A 75 4.89 -8.99 6.80
CA ASP A 75 4.50 -10.41 6.84
C ASP A 75 4.55 -11.01 5.44
N SER A 76 5.01 -12.25 5.34
CA SER A 76 4.92 -13.05 4.11
C SER A 76 3.93 -14.19 4.33
N SER A 77 2.89 -14.24 3.51
CA SER A 77 1.78 -15.18 3.69
C SER A 77 1.24 -15.65 2.35
N PHE A 78 0.06 -16.27 2.36
CA PHE A 78 -0.66 -16.65 1.16
C PHE A 78 -2.16 -16.38 1.33
N ILE A 79 -2.82 -16.15 0.21
CA ILE A 79 -4.28 -16.17 0.11
C ILE A 79 -4.73 -17.44 -0.61
N ILE A 80 -5.96 -17.87 -0.33
CA ILE A 80 -6.58 -19.01 -1.00
C ILE A 80 -7.52 -18.46 -2.06
N GLU A 81 -7.22 -18.75 -3.33
CA GLU A 81 -8.09 -18.44 -4.47
C GLU A 81 -8.51 -19.75 -5.15
N GLY A 82 -9.73 -20.19 -4.85
CA GLY A 82 -10.20 -21.53 -5.22
C GLY A 82 -9.37 -22.62 -4.56
N LYS A 83 -8.66 -23.43 -5.35
CA LYS A 83 -7.75 -24.49 -4.88
C LYS A 83 -6.27 -24.08 -4.89
N LYS A 84 -5.96 -22.82 -5.22
CA LYS A 84 -4.59 -22.32 -5.34
C LYS A 84 -4.23 -21.48 -4.10
N GLN A 85 -3.01 -21.66 -3.62
CA GLN A 85 -2.39 -20.75 -2.66
C GLN A 85 -1.56 -19.74 -3.45
N LEU A 86 -1.85 -18.46 -3.31
CA LEU A 86 -1.14 -17.39 -3.99
C LEU A 86 -0.31 -16.61 -2.97
N PRO A 87 1.01 -16.48 -3.18
CA PRO A 87 1.88 -15.76 -2.25
C PRO A 87 1.52 -14.27 -2.22
N ILE A 88 1.55 -13.72 -1.01
CA ILE A 88 1.38 -12.29 -0.77
C ILE A 88 2.39 -11.80 0.27
N THR A 89 2.69 -10.51 0.23
CA THR A 89 3.45 -9.83 1.27
C THR A 89 2.62 -8.68 1.82
N ARG A 90 2.46 -8.59 3.14
CA ARG A 90 1.73 -7.49 3.80
C ARG A 90 2.69 -6.53 4.47
N TYR A 91 2.44 -5.24 4.28
CA TYR A 91 3.18 -4.15 4.86
C TYR A 91 2.26 -3.39 5.81
N TYR A 92 2.61 -3.39 7.09
CA TYR A 92 1.81 -2.78 8.15
C TYR A 92 2.43 -1.46 8.54
N PHE A 93 1.65 -0.40 8.40
CA PHE A 93 2.05 0.95 8.68
C PHE A 93 1.25 1.52 9.84
N LEU A 94 1.89 2.36 10.66
CA LEU A 94 1.22 3.23 11.61
C LEU A 94 1.46 4.69 11.24
N ARG A 95 0.46 5.54 11.42
CA ARG A 95 0.59 6.98 11.20
C ARG A 95 1.63 7.52 12.16
N LYS A 96 2.56 8.33 11.67
CA LYS A 96 3.48 9.10 12.51
C LYS A 96 2.64 10.03 13.37
N GLU A 97 2.79 9.95 14.69
CA GLU A 97 2.21 10.99 15.54
C GLU A 97 2.83 12.33 15.14
N LEU A 98 2.00 13.34 14.86
CA LEU A 98 2.46 14.71 14.76
C LEU A 98 2.98 15.06 16.15
N ILE A 99 4.29 14.94 16.35
CA ILE A 99 4.95 15.53 17.51
C ILE A 99 4.60 17.02 17.43
N LYS A 100 3.64 17.46 18.24
CA LYS A 100 3.45 18.88 18.49
C LYS A 100 4.70 19.31 19.21
N SER A 101 5.58 20.01 18.51
CA SER A 101 6.57 20.84 19.16
C SER A 101 5.81 21.91 19.92
N ASP A 102 5.83 21.83 21.24
CA ASP A 102 5.41 22.90 22.15
C ASP A 102 6.19 24.19 21.90
#